data_AF-A0A517PMG7-F1
#
_entry.id   AF-A0A517PMG7-F1
#
_cell.length_a   1.000
_cell.length_b   1.000
_cell.length_c   1.000
_cell.angle_alpha   90.00
_cell.angle_beta   90.00
_cell.angle_gamma   90.00
#
_symmetry.space_group_name_H-M   'P 1'
#
loop_
_entity.id
_entity.type
_entity.pdbx_description
1 polymer ?
#
loop_
_entity_poly.entity_id
_entity_poly.type
_entity_poly.pdbx_seq_one_letter_code
_entity_poly.pdbx_strand_id
1 'polypeptide(L)'
;MKLLSQFWSDEGGNVSAFTTVLMLTILIIGIIPGVATLRDHIVQKFGDTAVALESIDQSYSYTVNGVTSQYHDSDTGTLTDPLNGAPADLDLTIAPTGE
;
A
#
# COMPACT_ATOMS: atom_id res chain seq x y z
N MET A 1 52.42 27.18 -6.15
CA MET A 1 50.96 27.41 -6.31
C MET A 1 50.48 27.43 -7.75
N LYS A 2 51.37 27.47 -8.76
CA LYS A 2 50.99 27.44 -10.20
C LYS A 2 50.24 26.17 -10.63
N LEU A 3 50.57 25.00 -10.06
CA LEU A 3 49.91 23.73 -10.39
C LEU A 3 48.47 23.66 -9.87
N LEU A 4 48.18 24.24 -8.69
CA LEU A 4 46.82 24.29 -8.16
C LEU A 4 45.92 25.24 -8.96
N SER A 5 46.45 26.40 -9.40
CA SER A 5 45.69 27.30 -10.28
C SER A 5 45.47 26.69 -11.67
N GLN A 6 46.38 25.85 -12.14
CA GLN A 6 46.29 25.20 -13.45
C GLN A 6 45.22 24.09 -13.47
N PHE A 7 45.03 23.37 -12.36
CA PHE A 7 43.94 22.39 -12.21
C PHE A 7 42.56 23.03 -12.07
N TRP A 8 42.48 24.22 -11.48
CA TRP A 8 41.22 24.93 -11.27
C TRP A 8 40.75 25.70 -12.51
N SER A 9 41.67 25.96 -13.45
CA SER A 9 41.40 26.57 -14.77
C SER A 9 41.54 25.56 -15.91
N ASP A 10 41.45 24.25 -15.61
CA ASP A 10 41.51 23.20 -16.61
C ASP A 10 40.10 22.85 -17.11
N GLU A 11 39.61 23.59 -18.10
CA GLU A 11 38.48 23.18 -18.94
C GLU A 11 38.81 21.98 -19.86
N GLY A 12 40.03 21.43 -19.83
CA GLY A 12 40.50 20.31 -20.66
C GLY A 12 39.93 18.94 -20.28
N GLY A 13 39.22 18.85 -19.15
CA GLY A 13 38.42 17.68 -18.77
C GLY A 13 36.98 17.69 -19.32
N ASN A 14 36.68 18.55 -20.31
CA ASN A 14 35.34 18.64 -20.85
C ASN A 14 35.00 17.38 -21.67
N VAL A 15 34.26 16.46 -21.05
CA VAL A 15 33.44 15.49 -21.78
C VAL A 15 32.66 16.30 -22.82
N SER A 16 32.86 16.01 -24.10
CA SER A 16 32.25 16.77 -25.20
C SER A 16 30.80 17.10 -24.84
N ALA A 17 30.40 18.37 -24.95
CA ALA A 17 29.06 18.81 -24.55
C ALA A 17 27.96 17.92 -25.17
N PHE A 18 28.24 17.39 -26.37
CA PHE A 18 27.42 16.39 -27.04
C PHE A 18 27.26 15.09 -26.25
N THR A 19 28.34 14.50 -25.75
CA THR A 19 28.31 13.24 -24.99
C THR A 19 27.63 13.40 -23.63
N THR A 20 27.82 14.54 -22.96
CA THR A 20 27.13 14.83 -21.69
C THR A 20 25.62 14.97 -21.90
N VAL A 21 25.19 15.69 -22.94
CA VAL A 21 23.76 15.83 -23.27
C VAL A 21 23.17 14.49 -23.68
N LEU A 22 23.86 13.70 -24.50
CA LEU A 22 23.40 12.36 -24.92
C LEU A 22 23.26 11.40 -23.72
N MET A 23 24.20 11.43 -22.78
CA MET A 23 24.13 10.62 -21.56
C MET A 23 22.92 11.02 -20.71
N LEU A 24 22.69 12.33 -20.58
CA LEU A 24 21.63 12.89 -19.74
C LEU A 24 20.24 12.63 -20.33
N THR A 25 20.08 12.64 -21.65
CA THR A 25 18.81 12.30 -22.30
C THR A 25 18.47 10.82 -22.13
N ILE A 26 19.43 9.91 -22.31
CA ILE A 26 19.23 8.47 -22.07
C ILE A 26 18.87 8.22 -20.59
N LEU A 27 19.54 8.92 -19.66
CA LEU A 27 19.24 8.83 -18.24
C LEU A 27 17.80 9.27 -17.93
N ILE A 28 17.35 10.41 -18.45
CA ILE A 28 15.99 10.92 -18.23
C ILE A 28 14.95 9.94 -18.79
N ILE A 29 15.20 9.40 -19.99
CA ILE A 29 14.30 8.41 -20.62
C ILE A 29 14.21 7.14 -19.79
N GLY A 30 15.26 6.74 -19.07
CA GLY A 30 15.22 5.59 -18.16
C GLY A 30 14.55 5.89 -16.82
N ILE A 31 14.76 7.07 -16.25
CA ILE A 31 14.22 7.44 -14.93
C ILE A 31 12.69 7.58 -14.96
N ILE A 32 12.12 8.18 -16.01
CA ILE A 32 10.66 8.41 -16.10
C ILE A 32 9.87 7.09 -15.96
N PRO A 33 10.07 6.05 -16.78
CA PRO A 33 9.39 4.76 -16.62
C PRO A 33 9.87 4.01 -15.37
N GLY A 34 11.12 4.20 -14.92
CA GLY A 34 11.61 3.60 -13.68
C GLY A 34 10.83 4.08 -12.45
N VAL A 35 10.55 5.38 -12.36
CA VAL A 35 9.73 5.95 -11.27
C VAL A 35 8.26 5.59 -11.43
N ALA A 36 7.74 5.54 -12.66
CA ALA A 36 6.37 5.12 -12.92
C ALA A 36 6.11 3.68 -12.44
N THR A 37 7.01 2.74 -12.76
CA THR A 37 6.89 1.34 -12.31
C THR A 37 7.03 1.20 -10.80
N LEU A 38 7.93 1.98 -10.16
CA LEU A 38 8.03 2.04 -8.71
C LEU A 38 6.73 2.49 -8.06
N ARG A 39 6.12 3.58 -8.57
CA ARG A 39 4.81 4.05 -8.09
C ARG A 39 3.77 2.95 -8.21
N ASP A 40 3.69 2.30 -9.37
CA ASP A 40 2.66 1.29 -9.63
C ASP A 40 2.80 0.08 -8.69
N HIS A 41 4.04 -0.34 -8.40
CA HIS A 41 4.29 -1.40 -7.41
C HIS A 41 3.92 -1.00 -5.99
N ILE A 42 4.23 0.24 -5.59
CA ILE A 42 3.86 0.75 -4.27
C ILE A 42 2.32 0.76 -4.13
N VAL A 43 1.61 1.28 -5.13
CA VAL A 43 0.13 1.31 -5.12
C VAL A 43 -0.45 -0.10 -5.07
N GLN A 44 0.10 -1.04 -5.84
CA GLN A 44 -0.33 -2.44 -5.77
C GLN A 44 -0.13 -3.04 -4.37
N LYS A 45 1.00 -2.75 -3.71
CA LYS A 45 1.24 -3.25 -2.35
C LYS A 45 0.32 -2.62 -1.31
N PHE A 46 -0.05 -1.35 -1.48
CA PHE A 46 -1.10 -0.74 -0.66
C PHE A 46 -2.47 -1.39 -0.91
N GLY A 47 -2.79 -1.74 -2.15
CA GLY A 47 -3.98 -2.52 -2.48
C GLY A 47 -4.00 -3.90 -1.79
N ASP A 48 -2.90 -4.65 -1.91
CA ASP A 48 -2.75 -5.95 -1.23
C ASP A 48 -2.89 -5.80 0.30
N THR A 49 -2.35 -4.72 0.88
CA THR A 49 -2.45 -4.44 2.32
C THR A 49 -3.88 -4.10 2.74
N ALA A 50 -4.61 -3.36 1.92
CA ALA A 50 -6.01 -3.04 2.17
C ALA A 50 -6.88 -4.29 2.20
N VAL A 51 -6.70 -5.19 1.22
CA VAL A 51 -7.40 -6.47 1.18
C VAL A 51 -7.03 -7.36 2.37
N ALA A 52 -5.75 -7.37 2.76
CA ALA A 52 -5.32 -8.11 3.94
C ALA A 52 -5.98 -7.58 5.23
N LEU A 53 -6.14 -6.26 5.35
CA LEU A 53 -6.82 -5.63 6.49
C LEU A 53 -8.33 -5.95 6.52
N GLU A 54 -8.97 -5.97 5.36
CA GLU A 54 -10.38 -6.38 5.21
C GLU A 54 -10.59 -7.86 5.56
N SER A 55 -9.62 -8.72 5.23
CA SER A 55 -9.67 -10.15 5.54
C SER A 55 -9.48 -10.51 7.02
N ILE A 56 -9.31 -9.52 7.91
CA ILE A 56 -9.23 -9.77 9.34
C ILE A 56 -10.63 -10.10 9.86
N ASP A 57 -10.79 -11.30 10.42
CA ASP A 57 -12.00 -11.74 11.09
C ASP A 57 -12.26 -10.89 12.36
N GLN A 58 -13.33 -10.09 12.34
CA GLN A 58 -13.75 -9.25 13.47
C GLN A 58 -14.86 -9.90 14.32
N SER A 59 -15.05 -11.22 14.22
CA SER A 59 -16.06 -11.94 14.99
C SER A 59 -15.73 -11.96 16.49
N TYR A 60 -16.74 -11.76 17.34
CA TYR A 60 -16.60 -11.83 18.79
C TYR A 60 -17.83 -12.48 19.45
N SER A 61 -17.61 -13.15 20.58
CA SER A 61 -18.69 -13.76 21.38
C SER A 61 -18.43 -13.56 22.85
N TYR A 62 -19.45 -13.13 23.60
CA TYR A 62 -19.40 -12.96 25.04
C TYR A 62 -20.66 -13.48 25.72
N THR A 63 -20.49 -14.03 26.92
CA THR A 63 -21.59 -14.58 27.72
C THR A 63 -21.64 -13.87 29.06
N VAL A 64 -22.79 -13.29 29.40
CA VAL A 64 -23.06 -12.67 30.69
C VAL A 64 -24.36 -13.20 31.23
N ASN A 65 -24.34 -13.74 32.45
CA ASN A 65 -25.53 -14.16 33.19
C ASN A 65 -26.45 -15.15 32.44
N GLY A 66 -25.86 -16.06 31.63
CA GLY A 66 -26.59 -17.05 30.84
C GLY A 66 -27.13 -16.55 29.49
N VAL A 67 -26.89 -15.28 29.16
CA VAL A 67 -27.19 -14.70 27.85
C VAL A 67 -25.89 -14.62 27.05
N THR A 68 -25.89 -15.19 25.86
CA THR A 68 -24.75 -15.14 24.93
C THR A 68 -25.08 -14.16 23.81
N SER A 69 -24.19 -13.20 23.60
CA SER A 69 -24.23 -12.27 22.48
C SER A 69 -23.01 -12.52 21.60
N GLN A 70 -23.25 -12.68 20.31
CA GLN A 70 -22.23 -12.96 19.32
C GLN A 70 -22.40 -12.05 18.12
N TYR A 71 -21.28 -11.57 17.61
CA TYR A 71 -21.16 -10.90 16.33
C TYR A 71 -20.33 -11.80 15.44
N HIS A 72 -20.91 -12.20 14.31
CA HIS A 72 -20.21 -12.94 13.28
C HIS A 72 -19.92 -11.99 12.14
N ASP A 73 -18.65 -11.78 11.85
CA ASP A 73 -18.23 -11.07 10.67
C ASP A 73 -18.53 -11.96 9.45
N SER A 74 -19.65 -11.68 8.78
CA SER A 74 -20.12 -12.46 7.64
C SER A 74 -19.38 -12.12 6.34
N ASP A 75 -18.45 -11.17 6.38
CA ASP A 75 -17.69 -10.79 5.21
C ASP A 75 -16.65 -11.87 4.90
N THR A 76 -16.94 -12.68 3.88
CA THR A 76 -16.20 -13.92 3.58
C THR A 76 -14.90 -13.65 2.81
N GLY A 77 -14.34 -12.44 2.96
CA GLY A 77 -13.16 -11.97 2.24
C GLY A 77 -13.40 -11.77 0.74
N THR A 78 -14.64 -11.55 0.31
CA THR A 78 -15.00 -11.52 -1.13
C THR A 78 -15.06 -10.12 -1.74
N LEU A 79 -14.72 -9.04 -1.02
CA LEU A 79 -14.85 -7.63 -1.49
C LEU A 79 -16.27 -7.29 -1.98
N THR A 80 -17.27 -8.07 -1.58
CA THR A 80 -18.64 -7.94 -2.05
C THR A 80 -19.52 -7.47 -0.92
N ASP A 81 -19.40 -6.20 -0.55
CA ASP A 81 -20.44 -5.51 0.18
C ASP A 81 -21.49 -5.02 -0.83
N PRO A 82 -22.68 -5.65 -0.93
CA PRO A 82 -23.71 -5.16 -1.82
C PRO A 82 -24.09 -3.73 -1.41
N LEU A 83 -24.20 -2.83 -2.39
CA LEU A 83 -24.68 -1.48 -2.14
C LEU A 83 -26.02 -1.54 -1.38
N ASN A 84 -26.09 -0.92 -0.21
CA ASN A 84 -27.25 -0.96 0.70
C ASN A 84 -27.50 -2.32 1.39
N GLY A 85 -26.49 -3.19 1.49
CA GLY A 85 -26.51 -4.39 2.33
C GLY A 85 -26.73 -4.06 3.80
N ALA A 86 -27.42 -4.95 4.52
CA ALA A 86 -27.48 -4.84 5.97
C ALA A 86 -26.07 -5.12 6.54
N PRO A 87 -25.61 -4.35 7.54
CA PRO A 87 -24.37 -4.68 8.25
C PRO A 87 -24.48 -6.07 8.89
N ALA A 88 -23.34 -6.70 9.19
CA ALA A 88 -23.29 -8.04 9.78
C ALA A 88 -24.19 -8.14 11.03
N ASP A 89 -24.93 -9.26 11.11
CA ASP A 89 -26.08 -9.42 11.99
C ASP A 89 -25.63 -9.67 13.44
N LEU A 90 -26.26 -8.96 14.39
CA LEU A 90 -26.03 -9.17 15.82
C LEU A 90 -26.97 -10.29 16.30
N ASP A 91 -26.42 -11.48 16.53
CA ASP A 91 -27.21 -12.62 17.01
C ASP A 91 -27.20 -12.68 18.55
N LEU A 92 -28.40 -12.74 19.13
CA LEU A 92 -28.66 -12.78 20.57
C LEU A 92 -29.30 -14.12 20.92
N THR A 93 -28.50 -15.04 21.45
CA THR A 93 -29.02 -16.32 21.95
C THR A 93 -29.30 -16.19 23.44
N ILE A 94 -30.58 -16.15 23.80
CA ILE A 94 -31.05 -16.17 25.19
C ILE A 94 -31.43 -17.61 25.52
N ALA A 95 -30.76 -18.23 26.49
CA ALA A 95 -31.17 -19.55 26.98
C ALA A 95 -32.61 -19.44 27.55
N PRO A 96 -33.52 -20.38 27.26
CA PRO A 96 -34.86 -20.34 27.81
C PRO A 96 -34.78 -20.32 29.34
N THR A 97 -35.28 -19.26 29.96
CA THR A 97 -35.53 -19.26 31.40
C THR A 97 -36.80 -20.07 31.59
N GLY A 98 -36.67 -21.25 32.20
CA GLY A 98 -37.83 -22.07 32.53
C GLY A 98 -38.78 -21.25 33.40
N GLU A 99 -40.07 -21.27 33.05
CA GLU A 99 -41.12 -20.90 34.00
C GLU A 99 -41.18 -21.90 35.15
#